data_AF-A0A9N8QD81-F1
#
_entry.id   AF-A0A9N8QD81-F1
#
_cell.length_a   1.000
_cell.length_b   1.000
_cell.length_c   1.000
_cell.angle_alpha   90.00
_cell.angle_beta   90.00
_cell.angle_gamma   90.00
#
_symmetry.space_group_name_H-M   'P 1'
#
loop_
_entity.id
_entity.type
_entity.pdbx_description
1 polymer ?
#
loop_
_entity_poly.entity_id
_entity_poly.type
_entity_poly.pdbx_seq_one_letter_code
_entity_poly.pdbx_strand_id
1 'polypeptide(L)'
;MQNIDQFELRQGDRDETAVETLQENVAKIRTQRQAQPQFEVEQALAIALVNYSNALRNAKKLGQALAAVQESVSIWRFMHETWPQEVEANLASTLRIFCVRLGEVGRDEEAVKAAEESIRLYRSLRKAKPEAFGRSLAITLMIYSNSLSRSKKIEDALQAIEEKQSAPADGIYAKAVMIQSCLLAEVHRTSDALTSIAEARSILCSLDEKVAKGLIWRPIWLAATGRNEEMAVSSSRRATGRENSSRN
;
A
#
# COMPACT_ATOMS: atom_id res chain seq x y z
N MET A 1 -0.65 23.21 -20.54
CA MET A 1 -1.30 23.30 -19.22
C MET A 1 -2.79 22.92 -19.24
N GLN A 2 -3.56 23.10 -20.32
CA GLN A 2 -5.01 22.83 -20.35
C GLN A 2 -5.49 21.36 -20.23
N ASN A 3 -4.59 20.36 -20.21
CA ASN A 3 -4.96 18.94 -20.32
C ASN A 3 -4.92 18.18 -18.97
N ILE A 4 -4.25 18.73 -17.96
CA ILE A 4 -4.12 18.10 -16.63
C ILE A 4 -5.37 18.41 -15.80
N ASP A 5 -5.81 19.67 -15.78
CA ASP A 5 -7.00 20.10 -15.04
C ASP A 5 -8.29 19.40 -15.54
N GLN A 6 -8.45 19.23 -16.86
CA GLN A 6 -9.59 18.48 -17.42
C GLN A 6 -9.54 16.98 -17.10
N PHE A 7 -8.34 16.41 -16.94
CA PHE A 7 -8.18 15.02 -16.57
C PHE A 7 -8.46 14.81 -15.07
N GLU A 8 -8.00 15.71 -14.21
CA GLU A 8 -8.25 15.68 -12.76
C GLU A 8 -9.73 15.92 -12.45
N LEU A 9 -10.39 16.86 -13.12
CA LEU A 9 -11.85 17.04 -13.01
C LEU A 9 -12.61 15.76 -13.42
N ARG A 10 -12.25 15.17 -14.57
CA ARG A 10 -12.84 13.89 -15.02
C ARG A 10 -12.54 12.71 -14.09
N GLN A 11 -11.42 12.74 -13.36
CA GLN A 11 -11.12 11.71 -12.36
C GLN A 11 -11.96 11.92 -11.09
N GLY A 12 -12.10 13.16 -10.63
CA GLY A 12 -12.96 13.51 -9.50
C GLY A 12 -14.39 13.03 -9.72
N ASP A 13 -14.98 13.34 -10.88
CA ASP A 13 -16.36 12.92 -11.22
C ASP A 13 -16.52 11.38 -11.24
N ARG A 14 -15.49 10.65 -11.70
CA ARG A 14 -15.51 9.18 -11.70
C ARG A 14 -15.39 8.60 -10.29
N ASP A 15 -14.56 9.20 -9.45
CA ASP A 15 -14.39 8.76 -8.07
C ASP A 15 -15.66 9.02 -7.24
N GLU A 16 -16.35 10.14 -7.48
CA GLU A 16 -17.63 10.45 -6.83
C GLU A 16 -18.76 9.50 -7.26
N THR A 17 -18.93 9.27 -8.55
CA THR A 17 -19.92 8.30 -9.07
C THR A 17 -19.66 6.87 -8.58
N ALA A 18 -18.38 6.48 -8.44
CA ALA A 18 -18.01 5.19 -7.86
C ALA A 18 -18.38 5.09 -6.37
N VAL A 19 -18.18 6.17 -5.61
CA VAL A 19 -18.58 6.25 -4.19
C VAL A 19 -20.09 6.08 -4.05
N GLU A 20 -20.89 6.78 -4.87
CA GLU A 20 -22.36 6.68 -4.83
C GLU A 20 -22.85 5.26 -5.13
N THR A 21 -22.33 4.66 -6.20
CA THR A 21 -22.71 3.29 -6.61
C THR A 21 -22.40 2.27 -5.51
N LEU A 22 -21.22 2.39 -4.88
CA LEU A 22 -20.82 1.48 -3.80
C LEU A 22 -21.57 1.75 -2.50
N GLN A 23 -21.94 3.01 -2.22
CA GLN A 23 -22.79 3.37 -1.09
C GLN A 23 -24.18 2.74 -1.22
N GLU A 24 -24.78 2.83 -2.41
CA GLU A 24 -26.07 2.17 -2.68
C GLU A 24 -25.97 0.65 -2.54
N ASN A 25 -24.89 0.04 -3.00
CA ASN A 25 -24.65 -1.39 -2.84
C ASN A 25 -24.57 -1.78 -1.35
N VAL A 26 -23.78 -1.05 -0.55
CA VAL A 26 -23.71 -1.25 0.90
C VAL A 26 -25.08 -1.09 1.55
N ALA A 27 -25.87 -0.08 1.15
CA ALA A 27 -27.22 0.11 1.65
C ALA A 27 -28.15 -1.07 1.33
N LYS A 28 -28.11 -1.57 0.09
CA LYS A 28 -28.89 -2.76 -0.34
C LYS A 28 -28.53 -3.99 0.49
N ILE A 29 -27.24 -4.25 0.69
CA ILE A 29 -26.78 -5.39 1.49
C ILE A 29 -27.18 -5.22 2.97
N ARG A 30 -27.14 -4.01 3.53
CA ARG A 30 -27.62 -3.74 4.90
C ARG A 30 -29.11 -4.06 5.06
N THR A 31 -29.94 -3.71 4.09
CA THR A 31 -31.36 -4.09 4.09
C THR A 31 -31.54 -5.61 4.02
N GLN A 32 -30.75 -6.31 3.20
CA GLN A 32 -30.77 -7.77 3.13
C GLN A 32 -30.35 -8.41 4.45
N ARG A 33 -29.30 -7.89 5.10
CA ARG A 33 -28.82 -8.34 6.41
C ARG A 33 -29.90 -8.25 7.49
N GLN A 34 -30.73 -7.21 7.46
CA GLN A 34 -31.85 -7.06 8.40
C GLN A 34 -32.95 -8.09 8.15
N ALA A 35 -33.21 -8.44 6.89
CA ALA A 35 -34.20 -9.44 6.55
C ALA A 35 -33.74 -10.87 6.87
N GLN A 36 -32.46 -11.19 6.58
CA GLN A 36 -31.88 -12.52 6.77
C GLN A 36 -30.39 -12.41 7.14
N PRO A 37 -30.04 -12.46 8.44
CA PRO A 37 -28.65 -12.55 8.87
C PRO A 37 -28.09 -13.94 8.52
N GLN A 38 -27.27 -14.01 7.48
CA GLN A 38 -26.63 -15.23 6.99
C GLN A 38 -25.14 -14.98 6.76
N PHE A 39 -24.35 -16.05 6.77
CA PHE A 39 -22.90 -16.00 6.60
C PHE A 39 -22.51 -15.24 5.31
N GLU A 40 -23.19 -15.56 4.21
CA GLU A 40 -22.92 -15.00 2.88
C GLU A 40 -23.22 -13.51 2.83
N VAL A 41 -24.27 -13.06 3.53
CA VAL A 41 -24.65 -11.65 3.59
C VAL A 41 -23.66 -10.84 4.42
N GLU A 42 -23.20 -11.38 5.55
CA GLU A 42 -22.16 -10.75 6.38
C GLU A 42 -20.82 -10.65 5.62
N GLN A 43 -20.42 -11.73 4.94
CA GLN A 43 -19.24 -11.75 4.08
C GLN A 43 -19.35 -10.73 2.93
N ALA A 44 -20.49 -10.69 2.24
CA ALA A 44 -20.73 -9.75 1.15
C ALA A 44 -20.67 -8.30 1.64
N LEU A 45 -21.26 -8.00 2.82
CA LEU A 45 -21.21 -6.68 3.43
C LEU A 45 -19.77 -6.27 3.75
N ALA A 46 -19.00 -7.14 4.39
CA ALA A 46 -17.62 -6.85 4.75
C ALA A 46 -16.73 -6.59 3.52
N ILE A 47 -16.92 -7.34 2.43
CA ILE A 47 -16.22 -7.11 1.16
C ILE A 47 -16.65 -5.79 0.52
N ALA A 48 -17.96 -5.52 0.47
CA ALA A 48 -18.51 -4.28 -0.10
C ALA A 48 -17.98 -3.04 0.63
N LEU A 49 -17.88 -3.09 1.96
CA LEU A 49 -17.32 -2.02 2.79
C LEU A 49 -15.84 -1.73 2.49
N VAL A 50 -15.04 -2.77 2.19
CA VAL A 50 -13.64 -2.57 1.75
C VAL A 50 -13.58 -1.86 0.41
N ASN A 51 -14.42 -2.26 -0.55
CA ASN A 51 -14.48 -1.62 -1.85
C ASN A 51 -14.94 -0.17 -1.74
N TYR A 52 -15.95 0.08 -0.90
CA TYR A 52 -16.44 1.42 -0.59
C TYR A 52 -15.34 2.28 0.07
N SER A 53 -14.59 1.73 1.02
CA SER A 53 -13.42 2.40 1.63
C SER A 53 -12.37 2.79 0.58
N ASN A 54 -12.10 1.93 -0.39
CA ASN A 54 -11.15 2.23 -1.46
C ASN A 54 -11.62 3.38 -2.36
N ALA A 55 -12.90 3.38 -2.74
CA ALA A 55 -13.48 4.47 -3.53
C ALA A 55 -13.48 5.80 -2.75
N LEU A 56 -13.90 5.79 -1.49
CA LEU A 56 -13.86 6.97 -0.61
C LEU A 56 -12.44 7.54 -0.48
N ARG A 57 -11.44 6.67 -0.39
CA ARG A 57 -10.04 7.09 -0.31
C ARG A 57 -9.53 7.70 -1.62
N ASN A 58 -9.97 7.20 -2.78
CA ASN A 58 -9.66 7.84 -4.07
C ASN A 58 -10.28 9.24 -4.16
N ALA A 59 -11.54 9.37 -3.72
CA ALA A 59 -12.24 10.64 -3.56
C ALA A 59 -11.75 11.51 -2.38
N LYS A 60 -10.61 11.17 -1.76
CA LYS A 60 -9.97 11.91 -0.63
C LYS A 60 -10.82 12.03 0.64
N LYS A 61 -11.91 11.27 0.79
CA LYS A 61 -12.78 11.21 1.98
C LYS A 61 -12.22 10.24 3.02
N LEU A 62 -11.01 10.53 3.52
CA LEU A 62 -10.21 9.59 4.34
C LEU A 62 -10.91 9.15 5.65
N GLY A 63 -11.61 10.06 6.34
CA GLY A 63 -12.35 9.72 7.56
C GLY A 63 -13.49 8.73 7.32
N GLN A 64 -14.25 8.91 6.24
CA GLN A 64 -15.31 7.97 5.84
C GLN A 64 -14.71 6.64 5.39
N ALA A 65 -13.59 6.68 4.65
CA ALA A 65 -12.89 5.48 4.23
C ALA A 65 -12.42 4.65 5.43
N LEU A 66 -11.93 5.30 6.48
CA LEU A 66 -11.53 4.65 7.72
C LEU A 66 -12.74 4.01 8.43
N ALA A 67 -13.85 4.74 8.55
CA ALA A 67 -15.06 4.23 9.18
C ALA A 67 -15.58 2.96 8.46
N ALA A 68 -15.61 2.98 7.12
CA ALA A 68 -16.07 1.84 6.33
C ALA A 68 -15.20 0.58 6.53
N VAL A 69 -13.87 0.72 6.52
CA VAL A 69 -12.99 -0.44 6.75
C VAL A 69 -13.03 -0.91 8.21
N GLN A 70 -13.23 0.00 9.18
CA GLN A 70 -13.37 -0.37 10.59
C GLN A 70 -14.63 -1.20 10.85
N GLU A 71 -15.75 -0.87 10.19
CA GLU A 71 -16.96 -1.70 10.19
C GLU A 71 -16.68 -3.08 9.59
N SER A 72 -15.99 -3.14 8.44
CA SER A 72 -15.60 -4.41 7.80
C SER A 72 -14.74 -5.29 8.72
N VAL A 73 -13.74 -4.72 9.40
CA VAL A 73 -12.91 -5.46 10.40
C VAL A 73 -13.79 -6.01 11.52
N SER A 74 -14.77 -5.23 12.00
CA SER A 74 -15.65 -5.66 13.09
C SER A 74 -16.51 -6.86 12.68
N ILE A 75 -17.05 -6.85 11.45
CA ILE A 75 -17.79 -7.99 10.89
C ILE A 75 -16.89 -9.20 10.76
N TRP A 76 -15.69 -9.05 10.18
CA TRP A 76 -14.77 -10.16 10.02
C TRP A 76 -14.31 -10.77 11.35
N ARG A 77 -14.07 -9.95 12.38
CA ARG A 77 -13.73 -10.44 13.73
C ARG A 77 -14.86 -11.26 14.33
N PHE A 78 -16.09 -10.77 14.23
CA PHE A 78 -17.27 -11.51 14.69
C PHE A 78 -17.41 -12.86 13.96
N MET A 79 -17.26 -12.87 12.64
CA MET A 79 -17.32 -14.12 11.86
C MET A 79 -16.16 -15.08 12.21
N HIS A 80 -14.98 -14.56 12.53
CA HIS A 80 -13.81 -15.35 12.87
C HIS A 80 -13.96 -16.12 14.19
N GLU A 81 -14.81 -15.65 15.10
CA GLU A 81 -15.15 -16.39 16.33
C GLU A 81 -15.87 -17.71 16.03
N THR A 82 -16.65 -17.75 14.94
CA THR A 82 -17.47 -18.91 14.57
C THR A 82 -16.82 -19.77 13.47
N TRP A 83 -16.18 -19.13 12.48
CA TRP A 83 -15.56 -19.81 11.33
C TRP A 83 -14.11 -19.35 11.11
N PRO A 84 -13.21 -19.55 12.08
CA PRO A 84 -11.86 -18.98 12.04
C PRO A 84 -11.13 -19.33 10.74
N GLN A 85 -11.11 -20.61 10.35
CA GLN A 85 -10.37 -21.06 9.16
C GLN A 85 -10.90 -20.49 7.83
N GLU A 86 -12.20 -20.25 7.72
CA GLU A 86 -12.84 -19.79 6.48
C GLU A 86 -12.60 -18.30 6.23
N VAL A 87 -12.52 -17.50 7.30
CA VAL A 87 -12.44 -16.04 7.20
C VAL A 87 -11.08 -15.45 7.57
N GLU A 88 -10.14 -16.26 8.09
CA GLU A 88 -8.81 -15.82 8.55
C GLU A 88 -8.08 -14.99 7.49
N ALA A 89 -8.08 -15.44 6.23
CA ALA A 89 -7.43 -14.75 5.12
C ALA A 89 -8.08 -13.39 4.80
N ASN A 90 -9.41 -13.33 4.86
CA ASN A 90 -10.18 -12.11 4.62
C ASN A 90 -9.98 -11.10 5.76
N LEU A 91 -9.98 -11.56 7.02
CA LEU A 91 -9.67 -10.74 8.18
C LEU A 91 -8.25 -10.16 8.10
N ALA A 92 -7.25 -11.00 7.80
CA ALA A 92 -5.86 -10.57 7.67
C ALA A 92 -5.70 -9.48 6.58
N SER A 93 -6.33 -9.67 5.42
CA SER A 93 -6.28 -8.69 4.32
C SER A 93 -6.99 -7.38 4.67
N THR A 94 -8.13 -7.46 5.36
CA THR A 94 -8.90 -6.28 5.77
C THR A 94 -8.16 -5.49 6.84
N LEU A 95 -7.54 -6.15 7.81
CA LEU A 95 -6.68 -5.52 8.83
C LEU A 95 -5.48 -4.78 8.20
N ARG A 96 -4.88 -5.35 7.15
CA ARG A 96 -3.81 -4.67 6.39
C ARG A 96 -4.32 -3.39 5.73
N ILE A 97 -5.53 -3.39 5.17
CA ILE A 97 -6.15 -2.17 4.60
C ILE A 97 -6.48 -1.17 5.71
N PHE A 98 -6.99 -1.64 6.85
CA PHE A 98 -7.26 -0.81 8.01
C PHE A 98 -6.01 -0.10 8.53
N CYS A 99 -4.88 -0.82 8.64
CA CYS A 99 -3.58 -0.23 8.96
C CYS A 99 -3.19 0.91 8.01
N VAL A 100 -3.34 0.71 6.69
CA VAL A 100 -3.06 1.77 5.71
C VAL A 100 -3.96 2.99 5.93
N ARG A 101 -5.27 2.78 6.15
CA ARG A 101 -6.23 3.86 6.37
C ARG A 101 -5.94 4.63 7.67
N LEU A 102 -5.54 3.95 8.73
CA LEU A 102 -5.11 4.55 9.99
C LEU A 102 -3.88 5.44 9.78
N GLY A 103 -2.88 4.96 9.04
CA GLY A 103 -1.70 5.76 8.71
C GLY A 103 -2.03 6.99 7.85
N GLU A 104 -2.97 6.87 6.92
CA GLU A 104 -3.43 8.00 6.08
C GLU A 104 -4.11 9.13 6.88
N VAL A 105 -4.68 8.82 8.05
CA VAL A 105 -5.25 9.81 8.97
C VAL A 105 -4.32 10.16 10.14
N GLY A 106 -3.08 9.67 10.13
CA GLY A 106 -2.06 9.96 11.17
C GLY A 106 -2.23 9.18 12.48
N ARG A 107 -3.04 8.11 12.52
CA ARG A 107 -3.24 7.26 13.71
C ARG A 107 -2.24 6.09 13.72
N ASP A 108 -0.95 6.41 13.71
CA ASP A 108 0.12 5.42 13.47
C ASP A 108 0.22 4.34 14.57
N GLU A 109 -0.02 4.66 15.84
CA GLU A 109 -0.01 3.65 16.92
C GLU A 109 -1.10 2.58 16.74
N GLU A 110 -2.28 2.97 16.28
CA GLU A 110 -3.37 2.04 15.98
C GLU A 110 -3.07 1.27 14.70
N ALA A 111 -2.41 1.91 13.72
CA ALA A 111 -1.97 1.25 12.51
C ALA A 111 -0.98 0.11 12.83
N VAL A 112 -0.04 0.34 13.74
CA VAL A 112 0.90 -0.66 14.26
C VAL A 112 0.14 -1.86 14.83
N LYS A 113 -0.82 -1.63 15.74
CA LYS A 113 -1.64 -2.72 16.33
C LYS A 113 -2.42 -3.53 15.28
N ALA A 114 -3.04 -2.86 14.31
CA ALA A 114 -3.78 -3.52 13.24
C ALA A 114 -2.86 -4.37 12.35
N ALA A 115 -1.66 -3.88 12.05
CA ALA A 115 -0.67 -4.61 11.28
C ALA A 115 -0.09 -5.80 12.04
N GLU A 116 0.18 -5.70 13.36
CA GLU A 116 0.62 -6.83 14.18
C GLU A 116 -0.39 -7.98 14.14
N GLU A 117 -1.67 -7.68 14.25
CA GLU A 117 -2.74 -8.67 14.13
C GLU A 117 -2.77 -9.32 12.74
N SER A 118 -2.72 -8.50 11.68
CA SER A 118 -2.64 -9.00 10.30
C SER A 118 -1.42 -9.90 10.07
N ILE A 119 -0.25 -9.53 10.61
CA ILE A 119 0.99 -10.33 10.53
C ILE A 119 0.82 -11.66 11.26
N ARG A 120 0.23 -11.68 12.46
CA ARG A 120 -0.02 -12.93 13.19
C ARG A 120 -0.87 -13.91 12.37
N LEU A 121 -1.96 -13.42 11.78
CA LEU A 121 -2.84 -14.23 10.92
C LEU A 121 -2.12 -14.69 9.66
N TYR A 122 -1.40 -13.81 8.96
CA TYR A 122 -0.64 -14.20 7.77
C TYR A 122 0.52 -15.17 8.07
N ARG A 123 1.14 -15.10 9.26
CA ARG A 123 2.14 -16.09 9.71
C ARG A 123 1.48 -17.46 9.93
N SER A 124 0.30 -17.51 10.53
CA SER A 124 -0.51 -18.74 10.67
C SER A 124 -0.84 -19.34 9.31
N LEU A 125 -1.42 -18.54 8.42
CA LEU A 125 -1.78 -18.93 7.05
C LEU A 125 -0.57 -19.38 6.22
N ARG A 126 0.59 -18.71 6.35
CA ARG A 126 1.83 -19.10 5.67
C ARG A 126 2.33 -20.47 6.12
N LYS A 127 2.16 -20.85 7.39
CA LYS A 127 2.54 -22.19 7.84
C LYS A 127 1.73 -23.28 7.14
N ALA A 128 0.45 -23.01 6.87
CA ALA A 128 -0.42 -23.95 6.16
C ALA A 128 -0.21 -23.93 4.64
N LYS A 129 -0.03 -22.75 4.03
CA LYS A 129 0.15 -22.57 2.58
C LYS A 129 1.24 -21.52 2.30
N PRO A 130 2.53 -21.90 2.33
CA PRO A 130 3.65 -20.96 2.22
C PRO A 130 3.63 -20.12 0.94
N GLU A 131 3.38 -20.74 -0.21
CA GLU A 131 3.40 -20.07 -1.52
C GLU A 131 2.23 -19.09 -1.69
N ALA A 132 1.06 -19.41 -1.12
CA ALA A 132 -0.13 -18.58 -1.26
C ALA A 132 -0.06 -17.28 -0.45
N PHE A 133 0.58 -17.33 0.73
CA PHE A 133 0.54 -16.22 1.69
C PHE A 133 1.88 -15.50 1.93
N GLY A 134 2.99 -16.01 1.37
CA GLY A 134 4.30 -15.36 1.48
C GLY A 134 4.30 -13.92 0.97
N ARG A 135 3.68 -13.67 -0.19
CA ARG A 135 3.55 -12.32 -0.77
C ARG A 135 2.73 -11.37 0.11
N SER A 136 1.60 -11.85 0.63
CA SER A 136 0.70 -11.06 1.48
C SER A 136 1.35 -10.68 2.81
N LEU A 137 2.10 -11.61 3.41
CA LEU A 137 2.87 -11.35 4.62
C LEU A 137 3.95 -10.27 4.35
N ALA A 138 4.71 -10.40 3.27
CA ALA A 138 5.75 -9.43 2.91
C ALA A 138 5.20 -8.01 2.74
N ILE A 139 4.07 -7.85 2.03
CA ILE A 139 3.41 -6.54 1.88
C ILE A 139 2.99 -5.97 3.24
N THR A 140 2.46 -6.82 4.12
CA THR A 140 1.99 -6.39 5.45
C THR A 140 3.16 -5.92 6.32
N LEU A 141 4.28 -6.66 6.32
CA LEU A 141 5.50 -6.29 7.04
C LEU A 141 6.09 -4.95 6.54
N MET A 142 6.02 -4.68 5.24
CA MET A 142 6.43 -3.36 4.69
C MET A 142 5.58 -2.22 5.23
N ILE A 143 4.25 -2.40 5.25
CA ILE A 143 3.31 -1.38 5.74
C ILE A 143 3.51 -1.17 7.25
N TYR A 144 3.71 -2.25 7.99
CA TYR A 144 4.02 -2.24 9.41
C TYR A 144 5.29 -1.43 9.70
N SER A 145 6.37 -1.71 8.97
CA SER A 145 7.64 -1.01 9.13
C SER A 145 7.54 0.48 8.83
N ASN A 146 6.78 0.88 7.80
CA ASN A 146 6.50 2.29 7.52
C ASN A 146 5.70 2.98 8.63
N SER A 147 4.86 2.24 9.35
CA SER A 147 4.07 2.76 10.47
C SER A 147 4.91 2.88 11.74
N LEU A 148 5.81 1.92 11.98
CA LEU A 148 6.78 1.96 13.08
C LEU A 148 7.81 3.08 12.92
N SER A 149 8.31 3.31 11.70
CA SER A 149 9.21 4.44 11.38
C SER A 149 8.58 5.77 11.74
N ARG A 150 7.31 5.98 11.35
CA ARG A 150 6.54 7.17 11.74
C ARG A 150 6.32 7.28 13.25
N SER A 151 6.24 6.14 13.94
CA SER A 151 6.16 6.04 15.40
C SER A 151 7.52 6.08 16.12
N LYS A 152 8.64 6.32 15.40
CA LYS A 152 10.02 6.37 15.91
C LYS A 152 10.51 5.09 16.61
N LYS A 153 9.95 3.92 16.27
CA LYS A 153 10.39 2.60 16.75
C LYS A 153 11.18 1.88 15.65
N ILE A 154 12.38 2.36 15.37
CA ILE A 154 13.12 2.02 14.15
C ILE A 154 13.69 0.59 14.22
N GLU A 155 14.12 0.15 15.41
CA GLU A 155 14.66 -1.19 15.64
C GLU A 155 13.62 -2.29 15.41
N ASP A 156 12.40 -2.10 15.91
CA ASP A 156 11.27 -3.02 15.68
C ASP A 156 10.91 -3.09 14.18
N ALA A 157 11.09 -1.98 13.45
CA ALA A 157 10.79 -1.87 12.04
C ALA A 157 11.79 -2.69 11.20
N LEU A 158 13.08 -2.60 11.55
CA LEU A 158 14.15 -3.38 10.93
C LEU A 158 13.93 -4.89 11.11
N GLN A 159 13.61 -5.32 12.33
CA GLN A 159 13.34 -6.73 12.63
C GLN A 159 12.18 -7.29 11.78
N ALA A 160 11.14 -6.49 11.57
CA ALA A 160 9.99 -6.90 10.76
C ALA A 160 10.33 -7.04 9.26
N ILE A 161 11.22 -6.19 8.72
CA ILE A 161 11.64 -6.29 7.33
C ILE A 161 12.59 -7.46 7.10
N GLU A 162 13.46 -7.79 8.06
CA GLU A 162 14.38 -8.93 7.91
C GLU A 162 13.65 -10.27 7.77
N GLU A 163 12.45 -10.43 8.34
CA GLU A 163 11.61 -11.62 8.15
C GLU A 163 11.14 -11.81 6.68
N LYS A 164 11.23 -10.77 5.85
CA LYS A 164 10.79 -10.81 4.44
C LYS A 164 11.62 -11.72 3.54
N GLN A 165 12.83 -12.12 3.95
CA GLN A 165 13.84 -12.78 3.10
C GLN A 165 13.38 -14.07 2.37
N SER A 166 12.18 -14.59 2.66
CA SER A 166 11.58 -15.73 1.94
C SER A 166 10.67 -15.37 0.76
N ALA A 167 10.56 -14.11 0.33
CA ALA A 167 9.68 -13.69 -0.76
C ALA A 167 10.39 -13.64 -2.12
N PRO A 168 9.73 -14.02 -3.24
CA PRO A 168 10.32 -13.96 -4.58
C PRO A 168 10.75 -12.54 -4.94
N ALA A 169 11.90 -12.42 -5.62
CA ALA A 169 12.49 -11.15 -6.05
C ALA A 169 11.63 -10.50 -7.14
N ASP A 170 10.66 -9.69 -6.72
CA ASP A 170 9.75 -8.94 -7.58
C ASP A 170 9.72 -7.43 -7.22
N GLY A 171 8.89 -6.66 -7.92
CA GLY A 171 8.80 -5.21 -7.66
C GLY A 171 8.29 -4.83 -6.27
N ILE A 172 7.56 -5.73 -5.58
CA ILE A 172 7.16 -5.54 -4.18
C ILE A 172 8.36 -5.79 -3.28
N TYR A 173 9.14 -6.82 -3.59
CA TYR A 173 10.38 -7.11 -2.89
C TYR A 173 11.35 -5.93 -2.96
N ALA A 174 11.54 -5.33 -4.14
CA ALA A 174 12.41 -4.17 -4.32
C ALA A 174 11.96 -2.95 -3.49
N LYS A 175 10.65 -2.66 -3.45
CA LYS A 175 10.10 -1.58 -2.61
C LYS A 175 10.39 -1.78 -1.12
N ALA A 176 10.31 -3.01 -0.64
CA ALA A 176 10.60 -3.28 0.76
C ALA A 176 12.08 -3.07 1.09
N VAL A 177 12.97 -3.51 0.20
CA VAL A 177 14.42 -3.33 0.38
C VAL A 177 14.78 -1.84 0.34
N MET A 178 14.07 -1.02 -0.46
CA MET A 178 14.19 0.43 -0.38
C MET A 178 13.77 0.97 1.00
N ILE A 179 12.63 0.53 1.55
CA ILE A 179 12.20 0.93 2.89
C ILE A 179 13.26 0.50 3.94
N GLN A 180 13.80 -0.71 3.82
CA GLN A 180 14.90 -1.20 4.65
C GLN A 180 16.11 -0.26 4.62
N SER A 181 16.51 0.19 3.42
CA SER A 181 17.65 1.10 3.29
C SER A 181 17.43 2.44 3.98
N CYS A 182 16.20 2.98 3.94
CA CYS A 182 15.86 4.22 4.65
C CYS A 182 15.99 4.02 6.17
N LEU A 183 15.48 2.90 6.69
CA LEU A 183 15.56 2.60 8.13
C LEU A 183 16.99 2.35 8.59
N LEU A 184 17.78 1.64 7.79
CA LEU A 184 19.21 1.40 8.05
C LEU A 184 20.00 2.71 8.05
N ALA A 185 19.65 3.67 7.19
CA ALA A 185 20.24 5.00 7.20
C ALA A 185 19.89 5.79 8.47
N GLU A 186 18.65 5.67 8.97
CA GLU A 186 18.22 6.32 10.21
C GLU A 186 18.97 5.79 11.46
N VAL A 187 19.35 4.50 11.48
CA VAL A 187 20.20 3.91 12.55
C VAL A 187 21.71 4.02 12.28
N HIS A 188 22.12 4.88 11.34
CA HIS A 188 23.52 5.09 10.93
C HIS A 188 24.26 3.85 10.37
N ARG A 189 23.56 2.78 9.99
CA ARG A 189 24.11 1.59 9.33
C ARG A 189 24.24 1.81 7.82
N THR A 190 25.09 2.77 7.45
CA THR A 190 25.20 3.29 6.08
C THR A 190 25.69 2.24 5.06
N SER A 191 26.58 1.33 5.47
CA SER A 191 27.05 0.22 4.60
C SER A 191 25.92 -0.71 4.18
N ASP A 192 25.04 -1.03 5.11
CA ASP A 192 23.96 -1.99 4.93
C ASP A 192 22.84 -1.32 4.10
N ALA A 193 22.59 -0.03 4.34
CA ALA A 193 21.68 0.77 3.54
C ALA A 193 22.09 0.81 2.05
N LEU A 194 23.39 1.01 1.77
CA LEU A 194 23.91 1.01 0.40
C LEU A 194 23.79 -0.36 -0.27
N THR A 195 24.00 -1.44 0.50
CA THR A 195 23.83 -2.82 0.03
C THR A 195 22.37 -3.08 -0.35
N SER A 196 21.42 -2.68 0.51
CA SER A 196 19.98 -2.76 0.21
C SER A 196 19.60 -1.93 -1.02
N ILE A 197 20.11 -0.70 -1.18
CA ILE A 197 19.86 0.11 -2.39
C ILE A 197 20.37 -0.60 -3.65
N ALA A 198 21.56 -1.21 -3.58
CA ALA A 198 22.14 -1.93 -4.70
C ALA A 198 21.31 -3.18 -5.09
N GLU A 199 20.82 -3.93 -4.11
CA GLU A 199 19.93 -5.08 -4.30
C GLU A 199 18.59 -4.63 -4.92
N ALA A 200 17.94 -3.61 -4.36
CA ALA A 200 16.69 -3.07 -4.89
C ALA A 200 16.85 -2.61 -6.35
N ARG A 201 17.96 -1.94 -6.66
CA ARG A 201 18.29 -1.51 -8.02
C ARG A 201 18.48 -2.70 -8.96
N SER A 202 19.22 -3.74 -8.54
CA SER A 202 19.43 -4.94 -9.35
C SER A 202 18.10 -5.61 -9.72
N ILE A 203 17.20 -5.75 -8.75
CA ILE A 203 15.87 -6.33 -8.96
C ILE A 203 15.05 -5.45 -9.91
N LEU A 204 15.02 -4.13 -9.70
CA LEU A 204 14.28 -3.21 -10.58
C LEU A 204 14.82 -3.20 -12.00
N CYS A 205 16.13 -3.32 -12.20
CA CYS A 205 16.75 -3.43 -13.53
C CYS A 205 16.44 -4.74 -14.25
N SER A 206 16.10 -5.81 -13.50
CA SER A 206 15.65 -7.08 -14.08
C SER A 206 14.16 -7.10 -14.47
N LEU A 207 13.39 -6.08 -14.06
CA LEU A 207 11.98 -5.92 -14.36
C LEU A 207 11.76 -5.04 -15.60
N ASP A 208 10.61 -5.18 -16.27
CA ASP A 208 10.21 -4.35 -17.41
C ASP A 208 10.33 -2.85 -17.08
N GLU A 209 10.93 -2.09 -18.00
CA GLU A 209 11.26 -0.66 -17.87
C GLU A 209 10.05 0.21 -17.48
N LYS A 210 8.83 -0.14 -17.92
CA LYS A 210 7.60 0.58 -17.53
C LYS A 210 7.26 0.38 -16.06
N VAL A 211 7.48 -0.83 -15.54
CA VAL A 211 7.25 -1.18 -14.13
C VAL A 211 8.32 -0.54 -13.25
N ALA A 212 9.58 -0.58 -13.68
CA ALA A 212 10.68 0.08 -12.98
C ALA A 212 10.47 1.61 -12.87
N LYS A 213 10.06 2.28 -13.95
CA LYS A 213 9.81 3.74 -13.96
C LYS A 213 8.70 4.18 -13.01
N GLY A 214 7.60 3.41 -12.88
CA GLY A 214 6.51 3.72 -11.96
C GLY A 214 6.87 3.55 -10.47
N LEU A 215 7.90 2.76 -10.18
CA LEU A 215 8.38 2.46 -8.82
C LEU A 215 9.55 3.35 -8.38
N ILE A 216 10.47 3.67 -9.30
CA ILE A 216 11.68 4.48 -9.05
C ILE A 216 11.34 5.95 -8.83
N TRP A 217 10.47 6.51 -9.68
CA TRP A 217 10.30 7.96 -9.72
C TRP A 217 9.29 8.50 -8.74
N ARG A 218 8.29 7.75 -8.25
CA ARG A 218 7.25 8.34 -7.38
C ARG A 218 7.78 8.77 -5.99
N PRO A 219 8.62 7.99 -5.29
CA PRO A 219 9.23 8.42 -4.02
C PRO A 219 10.32 9.48 -4.22
N ILE A 220 11.15 9.35 -5.26
CA ILE A 220 12.20 10.34 -5.62
C ILE A 220 11.55 11.66 -6.04
N TRP A 221 10.45 11.62 -6.80
CA TRP A 221 9.68 12.79 -7.22
C TRP A 221 8.91 13.41 -6.06
N LEU A 222 8.29 12.63 -5.16
CA LEU A 222 7.67 13.17 -3.93
C LEU A 222 8.70 13.78 -2.97
N ALA A 223 9.92 13.25 -2.92
CA ALA A 223 11.03 13.84 -2.19
C ALA A 223 11.62 15.09 -2.89
N ALA A 224 11.58 15.13 -4.24
CA ALA A 224 12.08 16.24 -5.04
C ALA A 224 11.07 17.40 -5.19
N THR A 225 9.76 17.16 -5.12
CA THR A 225 8.74 18.22 -5.22
C THR A 225 8.58 19.04 -3.93
N GLY A 226 9.33 18.70 -2.88
CA GLY A 226 9.47 19.51 -1.66
C GLY A 226 10.70 20.42 -1.61
N ARG A 227 11.63 20.34 -2.58
CA ARG A 227 12.79 21.26 -2.68
C ARG A 227 13.25 21.47 -4.12
N ASN A 228 12.90 22.65 -4.66
CA ASN A 228 13.64 23.50 -5.60
C ASN A 228 14.32 22.88 -6.83
N GLU A 229 13.66 23.06 -7.98
CA GLU A 229 14.14 23.62 -9.27
C GLU A 229 15.42 23.12 -9.98
N GLU A 230 16.31 22.32 -9.39
CA GLU A 230 17.65 22.14 -9.98
C GLU A 230 17.80 21.04 -11.06
N MET A 231 16.81 20.18 -11.30
CA MET A 231 16.92 19.15 -12.36
C MET A 231 16.47 19.61 -13.76
N ALA A 232 15.92 20.82 -13.91
CA ALA A 232 15.51 21.34 -15.22
C ALA A 232 16.70 21.64 -16.16
N VAL A 233 17.94 21.68 -15.66
CA VAL A 233 19.11 22.09 -16.45
C VAL A 233 19.77 20.93 -17.22
N SER A 234 19.55 19.67 -16.84
CA SER A 234 20.19 18.53 -17.53
C SER A 234 19.43 17.99 -18.75
N SER A 235 18.14 18.33 -18.91
CA SER A 235 17.35 17.96 -20.10
C SER A 235 17.50 18.97 -21.25
N SER A 236 18.00 20.19 -21.00
CA SER A 236 18.32 21.18 -22.03
C SER A 236 19.63 20.86 -22.78
N ARG A 237 20.67 20.33 -22.09
CA ARG A 237 21.99 20.06 -22.71
C ARG A 237 22.03 18.86 -23.68
N ARG A 238 20.98 18.04 -23.76
CA ARG A 238 20.87 16.97 -24.79
C ARG A 238 20.13 17.41 -26.06
N ALA A 239 19.51 18.59 -26.08
CA ALA A 239 18.81 19.10 -27.25
C ALA A 239 19.67 20.01 -28.15
N THR A 240 20.84 20.48 -27.70
CA THR A 240 21.72 21.39 -28.48
C THR A 240 22.99 20.74 -29.03
N GLY A 241 23.13 19.42 -28.94
CA GLY A 241 24.31 18.67 -29.43
C GLY A 241 24.15 18.03 -30.81
N ARG A 242 23.11 18.34 -31.57
CA ARG A 242 22.77 17.67 -32.84
C ARG A 242 22.46 18.64 -33.98
N GLU A 243 23.21 19.74 -34.09
CA GLU A 243 23.18 20.62 -35.26
C GLU A 243 24.54 21.33 -35.40
N ASN A 244 25.54 20.63 -35.92
CA ASN A 244 26.70 21.19 -36.65
C ASN A 244 27.59 20.04 -37.16
N SER A 245 27.12 19.35 -38.18
CA SER A 245 27.90 18.37 -38.96
C SER A 245 27.37 18.33 -40.40
N SER A 246 27.22 19.50 -41.01
CA SER A 246 26.92 19.66 -42.43
C SER A 246 27.41 21.03 -42.91
N ARG A 247 28.75 21.17 -43.02
CA ARG A 247 29.43 22.16 -43.86
C ARG A 247 30.90 21.77 -44.01
N ASN A 248 31.18 20.99 -45.04
CA ASN A 248 32.28 21.16 -46.01
C ASN A 248 32.16 20.09 -47.08
#